data_AF-A0A3D4Z714-F1
#
_entry.id   AF-A0A3D4Z714-F1
#
_cell.length_a   1.000
_cell.length_b   1.000
_cell.length_c   1.000
_cell.angle_alpha   90.00
_cell.angle_beta   90.00
_cell.angle_gamma   90.00
#
_symmetry.space_group_name_H-M   'P 1'
#
loop_
_entity.id
_entity.type
_entity.pdbx_description
1 polymer ?
#
loop_
_entity_poly.entity_id
_entity_poly.type
_entity_poly.pdbx_seq_one_letter_code
_entity_poly.pdbx_strand_id
1 'polypeptide(L)' 'FSSKLSQCLENSPSLKCAPNKLILRKMPKRWGSCNKSGNILLNLELVKTPLYCIEYVIMHELCHLKVHDHGPAFYRLL' A
#
# COMPACT_ATOMS: atom_id res chain seq x y z
N PHE A 1 -8.66 5.48 -5.67
CA PHE A 1 -7.67 4.51 -5.15
C PHE A 1 -7.03 3.67 -6.25
N SER A 2 -7.78 2.97 -7.11
CA SER A 2 -7.19 2.08 -8.14
C SER A 2 -6.23 2.79 -9.10
N SER A 3 -6.59 3.97 -9.63
CA SER A 3 -5.67 4.76 -10.47
C SER A 3 -4.37 5.13 -9.73
N LYS A 4 -4.45 5.48 -8.44
CA LYS A 4 -3.27 5.78 -7.62
C LYS A 4 -2.40 4.55 -7.36
N LEU A 5 -3.02 3.39 -7.15
CA LEU A 5 -2.30 2.13 -7.05
C LEU A 5 -1.51 1.81 -8.32
N SER A 6 -2.14 1.94 -9.50
CA SER A 6 -1.46 1.76 -10.78
C SER A 6 -0.28 2.72 -10.94
N GLN A 7 -0.48 4.00 -10.61
CA GLN A 7 0.59 4.99 -10.67
C GLN A 7 1.76 4.66 -9.72
N CYS A 8 1.49 4.18 -8.51
CA CYS A 8 2.54 3.77 -7.56
C CYS A 8 3.35 2.58 -8.09
N LEU A 9 2.67 1.60 -8.72
CA LEU A 9 3.30 0.42 -9.33
C LEU A 9 4.17 0.80 -10.54
N GLU A 10 3.71 1.74 -11.37
CA GLU A 10 4.47 2.25 -12.52
C GLU A 10 5.73 3.00 -12.07
N ASN A 11 5.62 3.82 -11.02
CA ASN A 11 6.71 4.63 -10.49
C ASN A 11 7.73 3.84 -9.66
N SER A 12 7.42 2.59 -9.29
CA SER A 12 8.27 1.78 -8.41
C SER A 12 8.62 0.43 -9.06
N PRO A 13 9.57 0.40 -10.00
CA PRO A 13 9.92 -0.83 -10.75
C PRO A 13 10.41 -1.96 -9.83
N SER A 14 11.05 -1.60 -8.72
CA SER A 14 11.50 -2.52 -7.67
C SER A 14 10.34 -3.22 -6.96
N LEU A 15 9.10 -2.73 -7.06
CA LEU A 15 7.88 -3.27 -6.48
C LEU A 15 6.90 -3.84 -7.52
N LYS A 16 7.39 -4.32 -8.67
CA LYS A 16 6.61 -5.01 -9.74
C LYS A 16 5.96 -6.34 -9.30
N CYS A 17 5.28 -6.36 -8.17
CA CYS A 17 4.39 -7.40 -7.72
C CYS A 17 3.04 -6.74 -7.47
N ALA A 18 2.10 -6.97 -8.37
CA ALA A 18 0.74 -6.47 -8.21
C ALA A 18 0.08 -7.16 -7.01
N PRO A 19 -0.67 -6.43 -6.17
CA PRO A 19 -1.48 -7.05 -5.14
C PRO A 19 -2.56 -7.92 -5.78
N ASN A 20 -2.99 -8.97 -5.08
CA ASN A 20 -4.06 -9.85 -5.54
C ASN A 20 -5.39 -9.09 -5.65
N LYS A 21 -5.75 -8.35 -4.58
CA LYS A 21 -6.91 -7.45 -4.57
C LYS A 21 -6.62 -6.18 -3.80
N LEU A 22 -7.26 -5.09 -4.24
CA LEU A 22 -7.40 -3.86 -3.47
C LEU A 22 -8.78 -3.85 -2.80
N ILE A 23 -8.80 -3.78 -1.47
CA ILE A 23 -10.03 -3.81 -0.67
C ILE A 23 -10.15 -2.49 0.09
N LEU A 24 -11.28 -1.80 -0.05
CA LEU A 24 -11.59 -0.60 0.72
C LEU A 24 -12.52 -0.97 1.86
N ARG A 25 -12.16 -0.61 3.09
CA ARG A 25 -13.05 -0.80 4.24
C ARG A 25 -12.74 0.21 5.34
N LYS A 26 -13.71 0.48 6.22
CA LYS A 26 -13.45 1.29 7.41
C LYS A 26 -12.57 0.51 8.39
N MET A 27 -11.48 1.12 8.85
CA MET A 27 -10.55 0.51 9.81
C MET A 27 -10.37 1.43 11.02
N PRO A 28 -10.61 0.96 12.25
CA PRO A 28 -10.57 1.85 13.43
C PRO A 28 -9.14 2.17 13.90
N LYS A 29 -8.13 1.37 13.54
CA LYS A 29 -6.78 1.45 14.12
C LYS A 29 -5.65 1.61 13.10
N ARG A 30 -5.94 1.58 11.80
CA ARG A 30 -4.91 1.54 10.74
C ARG A 30 -5.38 2.28 9.50
N TRP A 31 -4.43 2.80 8.74
CA TRP A 31 -4.67 3.44 7.44
C TRP A 31 -4.60 2.44 6.28
N GLY A 32 -3.78 1.41 6.41
CA GLY A 32 -3.66 0.31 5.46
C GLY A 32 -3.34 -1.02 6.14
N SER A 33 -3.35 -2.10 5.37
CA SER A 33 -2.76 -3.39 5.74
C SER A 33 -2.56 -4.26 4.51
N CYS A 34 -1.44 -4.96 4.44
CA CYS A 34 -1.22 -6.10 3.54
C CYS A 34 -1.45 -7.41 4.30
N ASN A 35 -2.21 -8.34 3.73
CA ASN A 35 -2.41 -9.65 4.34
C ASN A 35 -1.54 -10.73 3.67
N LYS A 36 -1.45 -11.91 4.30
CA LYS A 36 -0.65 -13.05 3.79
C LYS A 36 -1.09 -13.55 2.41
N SER A 37 -2.32 -13.26 1.99
CA SER A 37 -2.84 -13.61 0.66
C SER A 37 -2.47 -12.57 -0.42
N GLY A 38 -1.65 -11.57 -0.08
CA GLY A 38 -1.23 -10.51 -0.99
C GLY A 38 -2.33 -9.49 -1.30
N ASN A 39 -3.39 -9.40 -0.48
CA ASN A 39 -4.39 -8.35 -0.62
C ASN A 39 -3.93 -7.09 0.10
N ILE A 40 -4.12 -5.94 -0.53
CA ILE A 40 -3.94 -4.62 0.09
C ILE A 40 -5.30 -4.11 0.53
N LEU A 41 -5.39 -3.75 1.80
CA LEU A 41 -6.55 -3.14 2.42
C LEU A 41 -6.22 -1.67 2.66
N LEU A 42 -7.10 -0.76 2.24
CA LEU A 42 -7.00 0.66 2.51
C LEU A 42 -8.20 1.13 3.31
N ASN A 43 -7.94 2.03 4.26
CA ASN A 43 -8.99 2.64 5.07
C ASN A 43 -9.78 3.66 4.25
N LEU A 44 -11.11 3.61 4.31
CA LEU A 44 -11.99 4.60 3.66
C LEU A 44 -11.71 6.03 4.12
N GLU A 45 -11.27 6.21 5.37
CA GLU A 45 -10.95 7.54 5.92
C GLU A 45 -9.78 8.23 5.19
N LEU A 46 -8.96 7.50 4.41
CA LEU A 46 -7.90 8.08 3.58
C LEU A 46 -8.41 9.11 2.58
N VAL A 47 -9.69 9.04 2.17
CA VAL A 47 -10.30 10.01 1.25
C VAL A 47 -10.28 11.44 1.79
N LYS A 48 -10.16 11.60 3.11
CA LYS A 48 -10.11 12.90 3.81
C LYS A 48 -8.69 13.45 3.92
N THR A 49 -7.69 12.70 3.46
CA THR A 49 -6.28 13.06 3.59
C THR A 49 -5.75 13.63 2.26
N PRO A 50 -4.66 14.42 2.29
CA PRO A 50 -3.98 14.84 1.08
C PRO A 50 -3.54 13.64 0.21
N LEU A 51 -3.46 13.84 -1.11
CA LEU A 51 -3.12 12.78 -2.06
C LEU A 51 -1.79 12.08 -1.74
N TYR A 52 -0.77 12.83 -1.32
CA TYR A 52 0.53 12.25 -0.98
C TYR A 52 0.47 11.31 0.24
N CYS A 53 -0.46 11.52 1.18
CA CYS A 53 -0.68 10.58 2.29
C CYS A 53 -1.25 9.26 1.78
N ILE A 54 -2.16 9.32 0.81
CA ILE A 54 -2.74 8.14 0.17
C ILE A 54 -1.65 7.37 -0.58
N GLU A 55 -0.82 8.07 -1.35
CA GLU A 55 0.31 7.49 -2.08
C GLU A 55 1.30 6.81 -1.14
N TYR A 56 1.67 7.47 -0.03
CA TYR A 56 2.55 6.90 0.98
C TYR A 56 1.99 5.60 1.57
N VAL A 57 0.70 5.58 1.98
CA VAL A 57 0.09 4.37 2.54
C VAL A 57 0.00 3.25 1.50
N ILE A 58 -0.32 3.56 0.24
CA ILE A 58 -0.30 2.56 -0.83
C ILE A 58 1.10 1.97 -1.00
N MET A 59 2.13 2.81 -1.08
CA MET A 59 3.52 2.37 -1.22
C MET A 59 3.99 1.54 -0.01
N HIS A 60 3.60 1.94 1.20
CA HIS A 60 3.86 1.18 2.41
C HIS A 60 3.28 -0.24 2.33
N GLU A 61 2.00 -0.38 1.96
CA GLU A 61 1.39 -1.71 1.84
C GLU A 61 1.92 -2.53 0.66
N LEU A 62 2.34 -1.87 -0.43
CA LEU A 62 3.02 -2.54 -1.55
C LEU A 62 4.37 -3.12 -1.13
N CYS A 63 5.14 -2.42 -0.28
CA CYS A 63 6.40 -2.95 0.25
C CYS A 63 6.21 -4.25 1.03
N HIS A 64 5.08 -4.39 1.73
CA HIS A 64 4.73 -5.60 2.45
C HIS A 64 4.50 -6.85 1.58
N LEU A 65 4.29 -6.69 0.28
CA LEU A 65 4.27 -7.83 -0.66
C LEU A 65 5.64 -8.52 -0.79
N LYS A 66 6.73 -7.81 -0.48
CA LYS A 66 8.10 -8.34 -0.53
C LYS A 66 8.74 -8.51 0.84
N VAL A 67 8.52 -7.55 1.75
CA VAL A 67 9.18 -7.51 3.07
C VAL A 67 8.14 -7.20 4.14
N HIS A 68 7.87 -8.16 5.02
CA HIS A 68 6.79 -8.04 6.00
C HIS A 68 7.16 -7.13 7.19
N ASP A 69 8.43 -7.10 7.58
CA ASP A 69 8.91 -6.30 8.72
C ASP A 69 9.51 -4.96 8.26
N HIS A 70 9.36 -3.91 9.06
CA HIS A 70 9.86 -2.55 8.77
C HIS A 70 11.38 -2.40 9.00
N GLY A 71 12.19 -3.34 8.52
CA GLY A 71 13.65 -3.29 8.64
C GLY A 71 14.33 -2.51 7.50
N PRO A 72 15.67 -2.51 7.43
CA PRO A 72 16.41 -1.83 6.36
C PRO A 72 16.01 -2.28 4.95
N ALA A 73 15.60 -3.55 4.78
CA ALA A 73 15.12 -4.05 3.49
C ALA A 73 13.79 -3.42 3.06
N PHE A 74 12.91 -3.10 4.02
CA PHE A 74 11.64 -2.42 3.76
C PHE A 74 11.88 -0.97 3.33
N TYR A 75 12.70 -0.22 4.08
CA TYR A 75 12.99 1.18 3.77
C TYR A 75 13.85 1.38 2.52
N ARG A 76 14.50 0.33 1.99
CA ARG A 76 15.12 0.38 0.66
C ARG A 76 14.10 0.32 -0.47
N LEU A 77 12.88 -0.13 -0.20
CA LEU A 77 11.80 -0.24 -1.18
C LEU A 77 10.85 0.97 -1.15
N LEU A 78 10.74 1.64 -0.01
CA LEU A 78 9.86 2.78 0.24
C LEU A 78 10.56 4.10 -0.05
#